data_AF-A0A410DSG8-F1
#
_entry.id   AF-A0A410DSG8-F1
#
_cell.length_a   1.000
_cell.length_b   1.000
_cell.length_c   1.000
_cell.angle_alpha   90.00
_cell.angle_beta   90.00
_cell.angle_gamma   90.00
#
_symmetry.space_group_name_H-M   'P 1'
#
loop_
_entity.id
_entity.type
_entity.pdbx_description
1 polymer ?
#
loop_
_entity_poly.entity_id
_entity_poly.type
_entity_poly.pdbx_seq_one_letter_code
_entity_poly.pdbx_strand_id
1 'polypeptide(L)'
;MFHRLLIVRPCIDKFKSLYDKDRAEWIWTLKKDWYDLDFMYIKKNPNFRAFSIYKNADEIHNEYMDFFSDDAFENRREYILSFYGSEKDNLEREYTYLKEEEMDRFVDESAEKISQMMKEEYL
;
A
#
# COMPACT_ATOMS: atom_id res chain seq x y z
N MET A 1 7.07 -10.31 7.26
CA MET A 1 6.20 -10.90 8.31
C MET A 1 5.29 -9.88 9.02
N PHE A 2 5.61 -8.57 9.02
CA PHE A 2 4.89 -7.52 9.77
C PHE A 2 3.49 -7.14 9.27
N HIS A 3 3.26 -7.13 7.96
CA HIS A 3 1.94 -6.81 7.37
C HIS A 3 0.81 -7.72 7.88
N ARG A 4 1.15 -8.95 8.30
CA ARG A 4 0.18 -9.89 8.85
C ARG A 4 -0.34 -9.49 10.23
N LEU A 5 0.40 -8.76 11.04
CA LEU A 5 0.07 -8.52 12.45
C LEU A 5 -0.82 -7.30 12.68
N LEU A 6 -0.68 -6.25 11.86
CA LEU A 6 -1.30 -4.95 12.13
C LEU A 6 -2.58 -4.70 11.33
N ILE A 7 -2.68 -5.26 10.12
CA ILE A 7 -3.87 -5.11 9.26
C ILE A 7 -4.54 -6.46 9.05
N VAL A 8 -3.81 -7.45 8.52
CA VAL A 8 -4.45 -8.68 8.02
C VAL A 8 -5.05 -9.55 9.12
N ARG A 9 -4.32 -9.87 10.19
CA ARG A 9 -4.84 -10.71 11.29
C ARG A 9 -6.02 -10.06 12.02
N PRO A 10 -5.95 -8.78 12.46
CA PRO A 10 -7.10 -8.12 13.06
C PRO A 10 -8.33 -8.11 12.15
N CYS A 11 -8.13 -7.89 10.84
CA CYS A 11 -9.22 -7.94 9.86
C CYS A 11 -9.80 -9.37 9.69
N ILE A 12 -8.95 -10.41 9.69
CA ILE A 12 -9.42 -11.81 9.71
C ILE A 12 -10.26 -12.07 10.97
N ASP A 13 -9.80 -11.64 12.13
CA ASP A 13 -10.50 -11.90 13.40
C ASP A 13 -11.86 -11.17 13.43
N LYS A 14 -11.89 -9.91 12.98
CA LYS A 14 -13.11 -9.08 12.89
C LYS A 14 -14.12 -9.65 11.87
N PHE A 15 -13.64 -10.17 10.74
CA PHE A 15 -14.47 -10.69 9.65
C PHE A 15 -14.33 -12.19 9.46
N LYS A 16 -14.15 -12.93 10.57
CA LYS A 16 -13.84 -14.37 10.55
C LYS A 16 -14.87 -15.18 9.77
N SER A 17 -16.15 -14.86 9.91
CA SER A 17 -17.21 -15.55 9.18
C SER A 17 -17.07 -15.39 7.66
N LEU A 18 -16.74 -14.19 7.18
CA LEU A 18 -16.49 -13.94 5.75
C LEU A 18 -15.21 -14.65 5.30
N TYR A 19 -14.14 -14.56 6.07
CA TYR A 19 -12.86 -15.22 5.78
C TYR A 19 -13.00 -16.74 5.68
N ASP A 20 -13.72 -17.38 6.59
CA ASP A 20 -13.91 -18.83 6.59
C ASP A 20 -14.81 -19.30 5.45
N LYS A 21 -15.80 -18.48 5.06
CA LYS A 21 -16.77 -18.79 4.00
C LYS A 21 -16.18 -18.56 2.61
N ASP A 22 -15.59 -17.40 2.38
CA ASP A 22 -15.04 -17.00 1.08
C ASP A 22 -13.83 -16.07 1.26
N ARG A 23 -12.64 -16.69 1.14
CA ARG A 23 -11.36 -15.96 1.26
C ARG A 23 -11.13 -15.00 0.10
N ALA A 24 -11.67 -15.29 -1.09
CA ALA A 24 -11.48 -14.43 -2.26
C ALA A 24 -12.33 -13.16 -2.11
N GLU A 25 -13.60 -13.30 -1.73
CA GLU A 25 -14.47 -12.17 -1.43
C GLU A 25 -13.90 -11.32 -0.28
N TRP A 26 -13.45 -11.98 0.79
CA TRP A 26 -12.82 -11.29 1.92
C TRP A 26 -11.63 -10.42 1.50
N ILE A 27 -10.66 -11.00 0.76
CA ILE A 27 -9.44 -10.26 0.40
C ILE A 27 -9.74 -9.11 -0.56
N TRP A 28 -10.68 -9.29 -1.49
CA TRP A 28 -11.02 -8.24 -2.44
C TRP A 28 -11.78 -7.08 -1.78
N THR A 29 -12.60 -7.37 -0.77
CA THR A 29 -13.28 -6.32 -0.04
C THR A 29 -12.32 -5.52 0.83
N LEU A 30 -11.37 -6.18 1.50
CA LEU A 30 -10.26 -5.50 2.19
C LEU A 30 -9.41 -4.66 1.24
N LYS A 31 -9.01 -5.21 0.10
CA LYS A 31 -8.22 -4.50 -0.92
C LYS A 31 -8.95 -3.30 -1.50
N LYS A 32 -10.29 -3.37 -1.63
CA LYS A 32 -11.08 -2.24 -2.10
C LYS A 32 -10.96 -1.05 -1.14
N ASP A 33 -11.13 -1.29 0.17
CA ASP A 33 -10.95 -0.24 1.17
C ASP A 33 -9.52 0.30 1.16
N TRP A 34 -8.52 -0.59 1.09
CA TRP A 34 -7.11 -0.17 1.00
C TRP A 34 -6.84 0.72 -0.22
N TYR A 35 -7.21 0.30 -1.44
CA TYR A 35 -6.97 1.14 -2.61
C TYR A 35 -7.73 2.46 -2.53
N ASP A 36 -8.97 2.48 -2.04
CA ASP A 36 -9.71 3.74 -1.92
C ASP A 36 -9.02 4.70 -0.91
N LEU A 37 -8.47 4.17 0.18
CA LEU A 37 -7.68 4.95 1.13
C LEU A 37 -6.35 5.46 0.53
N ASP A 38 -5.65 4.66 -0.28
CA ASP A 38 -4.46 5.12 -1.01
C ASP A 38 -4.79 6.34 -1.91
N PHE A 39 -5.88 6.26 -2.68
CA PHE A 39 -6.34 7.38 -3.51
C PHE A 39 -6.71 8.60 -2.68
N MET A 40 -7.40 8.41 -1.54
CA MET A 40 -7.74 9.50 -0.63
C MET A 40 -6.50 10.16 -0.04
N TYR A 41 -5.50 9.38 0.37
CA TYR A 41 -4.27 9.91 0.93
C TYR A 41 -3.53 10.78 -0.09
N ILE A 42 -3.35 10.30 -1.33
CA ILE A 42 -2.70 11.05 -2.40
C ILE A 42 -3.47 12.34 -2.71
N LYS A 43 -4.80 12.27 -2.78
CA LYS A 43 -5.67 13.44 -3.01
C LYS A 43 -5.56 14.48 -1.90
N LYS A 44 -5.54 14.05 -0.63
CA LYS A 44 -5.39 14.94 0.55
C LYS A 44 -3.96 15.50 0.68
N ASN A 45 -2.96 14.82 0.13
CA ASN A 45 -1.54 15.16 0.28
C ASN A 45 -0.86 15.37 -1.08
N PRO A 46 -1.21 16.42 -1.86
CA PRO A 46 -0.67 16.64 -3.21
C PRO A 46 0.85 16.85 -3.23
N ASN A 47 1.44 17.25 -2.09
CA ASN A 47 2.88 17.46 -1.92
C ASN A 47 3.57 16.27 -1.22
N PHE A 48 2.98 15.07 -1.25
CA PHE A 48 3.57 13.89 -0.62
C PHE A 48 4.90 13.53 -1.28
N ARG A 49 6.00 13.90 -0.60
CA ARG A 49 7.37 13.87 -1.13
C ARG A 49 7.78 12.51 -1.70
N ALA A 50 7.43 11.40 -1.03
CA ALA A 50 7.82 10.07 -1.51
C ALA A 50 7.17 9.74 -2.86
N PHE A 51 5.88 10.06 -3.03
CA PHE A 51 5.20 9.88 -4.31
C PHE A 51 5.72 10.85 -5.38
N SER A 52 6.07 12.09 -5.00
CA SER A 52 6.73 13.02 -5.92
C SER A 52 8.11 12.52 -6.39
N ILE A 53 8.91 11.94 -5.50
CA ILE A 53 10.20 11.33 -5.88
C ILE A 53 9.95 10.16 -6.82
N TYR A 54 9.03 9.26 -6.47
CA TYR A 54 8.69 8.10 -7.29
C TYR A 54 8.20 8.50 -8.69
N LYS A 55 7.33 9.50 -8.78
CA LYS A 55 6.78 10.02 -10.04
C LYS A 55 7.85 10.66 -10.94
N ASN A 56 8.89 11.25 -10.36
CA ASN A 56 9.95 11.91 -11.12
C ASN A 56 11.25 11.09 -11.18
N ALA A 57 11.22 9.83 -10.74
CA ALA A 57 12.35 8.94 -10.90
C ALA A 57 12.41 8.52 -12.37
N ASP A 58 13.54 8.73 -13.03
CA ASP A 58 13.75 8.41 -14.44
C ASP A 58 14.85 7.34 -14.55
N GLU A 59 14.90 6.64 -15.70
CA GLU A 59 15.95 5.67 -16.04
C GLU A 59 16.11 4.52 -15.02
N ILE A 60 14.98 3.97 -14.54
CA ILE A 60 15.01 2.83 -13.63
C ILE A 60 15.13 1.51 -14.42
N HIS A 61 16.37 1.04 -14.59
CA HIS A 61 16.67 -0.23 -15.24
C HIS A 61 16.71 -1.39 -14.24
N ASN A 62 16.25 -2.56 -14.67
CA ASN A 62 16.35 -3.79 -13.89
C ASN A 62 17.75 -4.41 -14.04
N GLU A 63 18.59 -4.17 -13.05
CA GLU A 63 19.94 -4.77 -12.94
C GLU A 63 20.02 -5.92 -11.93
N TYR A 64 18.90 -6.28 -11.30
CA TYR A 64 18.91 -7.21 -10.15
C TYR A 64 18.44 -8.61 -10.48
N MET A 65 17.62 -8.78 -11.53
CA MET A 65 16.97 -10.05 -11.84
C MET A 65 16.95 -10.35 -13.34
N ASP A 66 17.83 -11.26 -13.76
CA ASP A 66 18.02 -11.67 -15.15
C ASP A 66 16.80 -12.36 -15.79
N PHE A 67 15.83 -12.80 -14.97
CA PHE A 67 14.56 -13.36 -15.45
C PHE A 67 13.57 -12.30 -15.93
N PHE A 68 13.68 -11.06 -15.44
CA PHE A 68 12.83 -9.96 -15.86
C PHE A 68 13.55 -9.14 -16.92
N SER A 69 12.78 -8.51 -17.81
CA SER A 69 13.32 -7.60 -18.82
C SER A 69 13.98 -6.37 -18.17
N ASP A 70 14.87 -5.73 -18.90
CA ASP A 70 15.56 -4.49 -18.47
C ASP A 70 14.57 -3.37 -18.10
N ASP A 71 13.46 -3.29 -18.82
CA ASP A 71 12.39 -2.30 -18.64
C ASP A 71 11.35 -2.71 -17.59
N ALA A 72 11.54 -3.80 -16.85
CA ALA A 72 10.51 -4.33 -15.95
C ALA A 72 10.11 -3.34 -14.84
N PHE A 73 11.04 -2.54 -14.34
CA PHE A 73 10.75 -1.52 -13.34
C PHE A 73 10.04 -0.31 -13.92
N GLU A 74 10.47 0.16 -15.10
CA GLU A 74 9.80 1.26 -15.79
C GLU A 74 8.36 0.90 -16.15
N ASN A 75 8.14 -0.28 -16.73
CA ASN A 75 6.80 -0.80 -17.03
C ASN A 75 5.90 -0.83 -15.79
N ARG A 76 6.44 -1.21 -14.63
CA ARG A 76 5.69 -1.24 -13.38
C ARG A 76 5.42 0.17 -12.84
N ARG A 77 6.37 1.08 -12.99
CA ARG A 77 6.23 2.49 -12.61
C ARG A 77 5.13 3.17 -13.42
N GLU A 78 5.16 3.05 -14.75
CA GLU A 78 4.11 3.57 -15.62
C GLU A 78 2.72 3.05 -15.23
N TYR A 79 2.60 1.75 -14.94
CA TYR A 79 1.35 1.16 -14.47
C TYR A 79 0.86 1.80 -13.16
N ILE A 80 1.73 1.96 -12.17
CA ILE A 80 1.38 2.54 -10.87
C ILE A 80 1.01 4.01 -11.01
N LEU A 81 1.75 4.79 -11.81
CA LEU A 81 1.47 6.19 -12.05
C LEU A 81 0.15 6.39 -12.82
N SER A 82 -0.12 5.55 -13.81
CA SER A 82 -1.40 5.55 -14.54
C SER A 82 -2.56 5.21 -13.60
N PHE A 83 -2.40 4.20 -12.74
CA PHE A 83 -3.41 3.80 -11.77
C PHE A 83 -3.75 4.94 -10.81
N TYR A 84 -2.77 5.50 -10.09
CA TYR A 84 -3.02 6.57 -9.11
C TYR A 84 -3.22 7.97 -9.72
N GLY A 85 -2.92 8.13 -11.02
CA GLY A 85 -3.24 9.34 -11.77
C GLY A 85 -4.67 9.37 -12.32
N SER A 86 -5.39 8.24 -12.27
CA SER A 86 -6.78 8.15 -12.72
C SER A 86 -7.75 8.80 -11.71
N GLU A 87 -8.89 9.27 -12.20
CA GLU A 87 -9.97 9.70 -11.32
C GLU A 87 -10.65 8.50 -10.66
N LYS A 88 -11.03 8.66 -9.39
CA LYS A 88 -11.73 7.63 -8.64
C LYS A 88 -12.91 8.23 -7.89
N ASP A 89 -14.08 7.65 -8.14
CA ASP A 89 -15.33 8.10 -7.57
C ASP A 89 -15.62 7.48 -6.20
N ASN A 90 -16.55 8.09 -5.47
CA ASN A 90 -17.12 7.57 -4.23
C ASN A 90 -16.08 7.23 -3.15
N LEU A 91 -15.04 8.07 -3.05
CA LEU A 91 -14.03 7.94 -2.01
C LEU A 91 -14.55 8.40 -0.64
N GLU A 92 -15.51 9.32 -0.60
CA GLU A 92 -16.15 9.81 0.64
C GLU A 92 -17.25 8.85 1.10
N ARG A 93 -16.85 7.63 1.48
CA ARG A 93 -17.73 6.57 1.97
C ARG A 93 -17.26 6.01 3.30
N GLU A 94 -18.11 5.24 3.95
CA GLU A 94 -17.66 4.43 5.08
C GLU A 94 -16.77 3.28 4.59
N TYR A 95 -15.59 3.14 5.21
CA TYR A 95 -14.71 2.00 5.01
C TYR A 95 -14.96 0.94 6.08
N THR A 96 -15.43 -0.25 5.72
CA THR A 96 -15.89 -1.24 6.71
C THR A 96 -14.76 -2.17 7.16
N TYR A 97 -13.91 -2.56 6.22
CA TYR A 97 -12.93 -3.64 6.32
C TYR A 97 -11.53 -3.15 6.66
N LEU A 98 -11.23 -1.88 6.33
CA LEU A 98 -10.01 -1.19 6.75
C LEU A 98 -10.31 0.30 6.91
N LYS A 99 -10.17 0.83 8.12
CA LYS A 99 -10.38 2.26 8.42
C LYS A 99 -9.09 3.07 8.14
N GLU A 100 -9.23 4.38 7.90
CA GLU A 100 -8.12 5.29 7.66
C GLU A 100 -7.12 5.26 8.83
N GLU A 101 -7.61 5.28 10.07
CA GLU A 101 -6.76 5.27 11.28
C GLU A 101 -5.99 3.96 11.47
N GLU A 102 -6.53 2.84 10.97
CA GLU A 102 -5.83 1.55 11.00
C GLU A 102 -4.67 1.51 10.00
N MET A 103 -4.84 2.19 8.86
CA MET A 103 -3.81 2.34 7.84
C MET A 103 -2.71 3.31 8.30
N ASP A 104 -3.09 4.46 8.87
CA ASP A 104 -2.14 5.43 9.43
C ASP A 104 -1.29 4.79 10.54
N ARG A 105 -1.93 4.10 11.50
CA ARG A 105 -1.22 3.39 12.57
C ARG A 105 -0.24 2.35 12.00
N PHE A 106 -0.63 1.63 10.96
CA PHE A 106 0.27 0.67 10.30
C PHE A 106 1.52 1.35 9.71
N VAL A 107 1.34 2.50 9.05
CA VAL A 107 2.45 3.26 8.46
C VAL A 107 3.38 3.79 9.56
N ASP A 108 2.83 4.40 10.61
CA ASP A 108 3.59 4.96 11.73
C ASP A 108 4.42 3.89 12.46
N GLU A 109 3.79 2.79 12.86
CA GLU A 109 4.49 1.69 13.55
C GLU A 109 5.55 1.04 12.66
N SER A 110 5.28 0.93 11.35
CA SER A 110 6.27 0.40 10.41
C SER A 110 7.46 1.33 10.24
N ALA A 111 7.21 2.64 10.11
CA ALA A 111 8.25 3.65 9.96
C ALA A 111 9.12 3.77 11.22
N GLU A 112 8.49 3.72 12.41
CA GLU A 112 9.21 3.69 13.69
C GLU A 112 10.13 2.46 13.77
N LYS A 113 9.60 1.29 13.42
CA LYS A 113 10.37 0.04 13.46
C LYS A 113 11.55 0.05 12.49
N ILE A 114 11.33 0.49 11.25
CA ILE A 114 12.43 0.62 10.27
C ILE A 114 13.48 1.60 10.80
N SER A 115 13.06 2.71 11.39
CA SER A 115 13.98 3.69 11.98
C SER A 115 14.79 3.12 13.15
N GLN A 116 14.19 2.25 13.97
CA GLN A 116 14.89 1.53 15.04
C GLN A 116 15.94 0.56 14.48
N MET A 117 15.55 -0.26 13.49
CA MET A 117 16.46 -1.21 12.84
C MET A 117 17.66 -0.52 12.20
N MET A 118 17.42 0.61 11.52
CA MET A 118 18.51 1.39 10.94
C MET A 118 19.46 1.92 12.03
N LYS A 119 18.95 2.42 13.16
CA LYS A 119 19.82 2.90 14.26
C LYS A 119 20.68 1.80 14.86
N GLU A 120 20.16 0.57 14.94
CA GLU A 120 20.87 -0.59 15.46
C GLU A 120 21.95 -1.12 14.50
N GLU A 121 21.78 -0.96 13.18
CA GLU A 121 22.78 -1.35 12.18
C GLU A 121 23.94 -0.35 12.02
N TYR A 122 23.75 0.91 12.43
CA TYR A 122 24.77 1.97 12.38
C TYR A 122 25.43 2.28 13.74
N LEU A 123 25.22 1.42 14.75
CA LEU A 123 25.87 1.43 16.07
C LEU A 123 26.70 0.15 16.27
#